data_AF-A0A8X6H8Y0-F1
#
_entry.id   AF-A0A8X6H8Y0-F1
#
_cell.length_a   1.000
_cell.length_b   1.000
_cell.length_c   1.000
_cell.angle_alpha   90.00
_cell.angle_beta   90.00
_cell.angle_gamma   90.00
#
_symmetry.space_group_name_H-M   'P 1'
#
loop_
_entity.id
_entity.type
_entity.pdbx_description
1 polymer ?
#
loop_
_entity_poly.entity_id
_entity_poly.type
_entity_poly.pdbx_seq_one_letter_code
_entity_poly.pdbx_strand_id
1 'polypeptide(L)'
;MVVHLAVSFENGQRVYFTSENVRARAMSPPPTTLTVFFTLCRNDNFVRILLYSEVPTYFTWNTSTRKFQRYKQGRAVQRHLNLYSTDALGRLYTVHPNNAECFYLRLLLIDVRGPTSFPELKTVNGHVCATFREACQKLNLLENDAHWDISLTNASNTAQPQQIRTLFSIILTTCFPANPKDLWGKYKDYMNEDILHRMCRINANPNIQFTSNIYSEALILIEDVCLTIANKSLTELGMIAPNRYSNDIFDRDM
;
A
#
# COMPACT_ATOMS: atom_id res chain seq x y z
N MET A 1 -29.24 3.02 -7.46
CA MET A 1 -28.89 3.41 -6.06
C MET A 1 -27.39 3.21 -5.89
N VAL A 2 -26.69 4.12 -5.19
CA VAL A 2 -25.25 3.97 -4.92
C VAL A 2 -25.06 3.65 -3.44
N VAL A 3 -24.34 2.58 -3.14
CA VAL A 3 -24.00 2.18 -1.77
C VAL A 3 -22.51 2.41 -1.56
N HIS A 4 -22.18 3.17 -0.52
CA HIS A 4 -20.80 3.45 -0.15
C HIS A 4 -20.22 2.34 0.72
N LEU A 5 -19.12 1.76 0.26
CA LEU A 5 -18.44 0.65 0.91
C LEU A 5 -17.17 1.14 1.60
N ALA A 6 -17.00 0.72 2.86
CA ALA A 6 -15.85 1.12 3.66
C ALA A 6 -14.59 0.41 3.18
N VAL A 7 -13.49 1.16 3.10
CA VAL A 7 -12.13 0.66 2.84
C VAL A 7 -11.27 1.18 3.98
N SER A 8 -11.05 0.34 4.99
CA SER A 8 -10.21 0.67 6.14
C SER A 8 -9.60 -0.60 6.70
N PHE A 9 -8.39 -0.50 7.24
CA PHE A 9 -7.79 -1.56 8.04
C PHE A 9 -8.67 -1.90 9.26
N GLU A 10 -8.37 -3.04 9.86
CA GLU A 10 -8.74 -3.34 11.25
C GLU A 10 -8.30 -2.14 12.12
N ASN A 11 -9.26 -1.45 12.73
CA ASN A 11 -9.08 -0.23 13.56
C ASN A 11 -8.86 1.11 12.83
N GLY A 12 -8.82 1.17 11.49
CA GLY A 12 -8.66 2.42 10.72
C GLY A 12 -9.94 3.23 10.52
N GLN A 13 -11.00 2.97 11.30
CA GLN A 13 -12.31 3.58 11.11
C GLN A 13 -12.35 5.01 11.65
N ARG A 14 -13.05 5.92 10.94
CA ARG A 14 -13.48 7.19 11.55
C ARG A 14 -14.53 6.88 12.61
N VAL A 15 -14.12 6.98 13.87
CA VAL A 15 -14.98 6.76 15.03
C VAL A 15 -15.15 8.09 15.75
N TYR A 16 -16.38 8.55 15.92
CA TYR A 16 -16.68 9.71 16.77
C TYR A 16 -16.59 9.30 18.23
N PHE A 17 -15.68 9.92 18.96
CA PHE A 17 -15.49 9.66 20.37
C PHE A 17 -16.31 10.65 21.21
N THR A 18 -17.07 10.13 22.16
CA THR A 18 -17.59 10.89 23.30
C THR A 18 -16.97 10.33 24.57
N SER A 19 -16.90 11.15 25.63
CA SER A 19 -16.39 10.75 26.95
C SER A 19 -17.01 9.45 27.47
N GLU A 20 -18.25 9.17 27.09
CA GLU A 20 -19.01 7.98 27.49
C GLU A 20 -18.68 6.71 26.67
N ASN A 21 -18.22 6.85 25.41
CA ASN A 21 -18.11 5.71 24.49
C ASN A 21 -16.66 5.36 24.07
N VAL A 22 -15.67 6.14 24.49
CA VAL A 22 -14.24 5.96 24.17
C VAL A 22 -13.74 4.56 24.53
N ARG A 23 -13.92 4.12 25.77
CA ARG A 23 -13.42 2.81 26.23
C ARG A 23 -14.05 1.65 25.47
N ALA A 24 -15.37 1.69 25.28
CA ALA A 24 -16.08 0.63 24.58
C ALA A 24 -15.68 0.55 23.09
N ARG A 25 -15.51 1.70 22.43
CA ARG A 25 -15.15 1.76 21.00
C ARG A 25 -13.68 1.43 20.74
N ALA A 26 -12.78 1.69 21.70
CA ALA A 26 -11.39 1.25 21.64
C ALA A 26 -11.25 -0.27 21.82
N MET A 27 -12.07 -0.89 22.67
CA MET A 27 -12.02 -2.34 22.91
C MET A 27 -12.81 -3.17 21.87
N SER A 28 -13.88 -2.62 21.30
CA SER A 28 -14.71 -3.30 20.31
C SER A 28 -15.16 -2.32 19.21
N PRO A 29 -14.37 -2.15 18.14
CA PRO A 29 -14.74 -1.25 17.05
C PRO A 29 -16.03 -1.70 16.34
N PRO A 30 -16.82 -0.75 15.82
CA PRO A 30 -17.99 -1.05 14.99
C PRO A 30 -17.73 -2.03 13.85
N PRO A 31 -18.67 -2.94 13.54
CA PRO A 31 -18.63 -3.66 12.26
C PRO A 31 -18.76 -2.66 11.10
N THR A 32 -17.82 -2.71 10.16
CA THR A 32 -17.92 -2.05 8.85
C THR A 32 -18.54 -2.96 7.81
N THR A 33 -18.98 -2.37 6.70
CA THR A 33 -19.36 -3.10 5.49
C THR A 33 -18.27 -4.11 5.07
N LEU A 34 -16.97 -3.80 5.24
CA LEU A 34 -15.88 -4.71 4.89
C LEU A 34 -15.77 -5.92 5.83
N THR A 35 -15.77 -5.69 7.15
CA THR A 35 -15.72 -6.79 8.14
C THR A 35 -16.97 -7.68 8.08
N VAL A 36 -18.12 -7.09 7.77
CA VAL A 36 -19.36 -7.85 7.56
C VAL A 36 -19.32 -8.60 6.24
N PHE A 37 -18.72 -8.04 5.18
CA PHE A 37 -18.48 -8.76 3.92
C PHE A 37 -17.65 -10.02 4.14
N PHE A 38 -16.53 -9.93 4.86
CA PHE A 38 -15.74 -11.10 5.24
C PHE A 38 -16.58 -12.16 5.96
N THR A 39 -17.45 -11.72 6.88
CA THR A 39 -18.36 -12.62 7.60
C THR A 39 -19.40 -13.25 6.68
N LEU A 40 -19.91 -12.52 5.68
CA LEU A 40 -20.78 -13.08 4.65
C LEU A 40 -20.04 -14.13 3.81
N CYS A 41 -18.81 -13.87 3.38
CA CYS A 41 -18.00 -14.83 2.62
C CYS A 41 -17.78 -16.14 3.40
N ARG A 42 -17.68 -16.10 4.74
CA ARG A 42 -17.57 -17.33 5.56
C ARG A 42 -18.84 -18.18 5.54
N ASN A 43 -20.00 -17.52 5.51
CA ASN A 43 -21.28 -18.15 5.81
C ASN A 43 -22.12 -18.43 4.55
N ASP A 44 -21.79 -17.80 3.43
CA ASP A 44 -22.60 -17.83 2.21
C ASP A 44 -21.72 -18.08 0.98
N ASN A 45 -21.85 -19.28 0.42
CA ASN A 45 -21.13 -19.70 -0.78
C ASN A 45 -21.41 -18.79 -2.00
N PHE A 46 -22.60 -18.20 -2.07
CA PHE A 46 -22.91 -17.24 -3.14
C PHE A 46 -22.10 -15.96 -2.98
N VAL A 47 -21.85 -15.50 -1.75
CA VAL A 47 -21.05 -14.29 -1.54
C VAL A 47 -19.56 -14.55 -1.82
N ARG A 48 -19.10 -15.80 -1.72
CA ARG A 48 -17.71 -16.16 -2.07
C ARG A 48 -17.36 -15.97 -3.54
N ILE A 49 -18.35 -15.94 -4.43
CA ILE A 49 -18.12 -15.67 -5.86
C ILE A 49 -18.20 -14.18 -6.21
N LEU A 50 -18.51 -13.31 -5.24
CA LEU A 50 -18.65 -11.87 -5.46
C LEU A 50 -17.38 -11.11 -5.12
N LEU A 51 -17.14 -10.04 -5.88
CA LEU A 51 -16.29 -8.94 -5.48
C LEU A 51 -17.00 -8.07 -4.44
N TYR A 52 -16.23 -7.34 -3.63
CA TYR A 52 -16.81 -6.48 -2.61
C TYR A 52 -17.73 -5.40 -3.22
N SER A 53 -17.38 -4.86 -4.39
CA SER A 53 -18.19 -3.89 -5.16
C SER A 53 -19.50 -4.45 -5.71
N GLU A 54 -19.62 -5.76 -5.84
CA GLU A 54 -20.80 -6.46 -6.38
C GLU A 54 -21.82 -6.80 -5.27
N VAL A 55 -21.41 -6.80 -4.00
CA VAL A 55 -22.30 -7.10 -2.87
C VAL A 55 -23.57 -6.24 -2.87
N PRO A 56 -23.50 -4.91 -3.10
CA PRO A 56 -24.69 -4.05 -3.14
C PRO A 56 -25.71 -4.42 -4.21
N THR A 57 -25.33 -5.14 -5.26
CA THR A 57 -26.25 -5.63 -6.29
C THR A 57 -27.28 -6.61 -5.69
N TYR A 58 -26.90 -7.38 -4.67
CA TYR A 58 -27.73 -8.44 -4.07
C TYR A 58 -28.14 -8.16 -2.61
N PHE A 59 -27.43 -7.25 -1.93
CA PHE A 59 -27.65 -6.93 -0.53
C PHE A 59 -27.79 -5.42 -0.32
N THR A 60 -28.64 -5.02 0.60
CA THR A 60 -28.70 -3.65 1.12
C THR A 60 -28.01 -3.57 2.48
N TRP A 61 -27.35 -2.44 2.77
CA TRP A 61 -26.76 -2.18 4.07
C TRP A 61 -27.80 -1.58 5.02
N ASN A 62 -28.05 -2.25 6.14
CA ASN A 62 -28.89 -1.73 7.21
C ASN A 62 -28.01 -1.03 8.25
N THR A 63 -28.02 0.30 8.26
CA THR A 63 -27.15 1.12 9.13
C THR A 63 -27.42 0.90 10.62
N SER A 64 -28.69 0.71 11.02
CA SER A 64 -29.07 0.54 12.43
C SER A 64 -28.58 -0.79 13.00
N THR A 65 -28.69 -1.86 12.23
CA THR A 65 -28.26 -3.21 12.66
C THR A 65 -26.82 -3.55 12.26
N ARG A 66 -26.20 -2.72 11.41
CA ARG A 66 -24.87 -2.92 10.80
C ARG A 66 -24.73 -4.28 10.12
N LYS A 67 -25.72 -4.63 9.31
CA LYS A 67 -25.77 -5.90 8.58
C LYS A 67 -26.16 -5.69 7.14
N PHE A 68 -25.61 -6.53 6.27
CA PHE A 68 -26.13 -6.72 4.93
C PHE A 68 -27.37 -7.59 4.97
N GLN A 69 -28.42 -7.17 4.26
CA GLN A 69 -29.67 -7.90 4.14
C GLN A 69 -29.94 -8.18 2.67
N ARG A 70 -30.27 -9.42 2.33
CA ARG A 70 -30.68 -9.77 0.96
C ARG A 70 -31.90 -8.96 0.57
N TYR A 71 -31.98 -8.56 -0.69
CA TYR A 71 -33.20 -7.98 -1.22
C TYR A 71 -34.34 -9.00 -1.15
N LYS A 72 -35.55 -8.51 -0.84
CA LYS A 72 -36.78 -9.32 -0.83
C LYS A 72 -37.55 -9.24 -2.16
N GLN A 73 -37.13 -8.34 -3.04
CA GLN A 73 -37.75 -8.02 -4.33
C GLN A 73 -36.67 -7.55 -5.31
N GLY A 74 -36.91 -7.69 -6.61
CA GLY A 74 -35.97 -7.31 -7.68
C GLY A 74 -35.97 -8.33 -8.81
N ARG A 75 -34.89 -8.36 -9.60
CA ARG A 75 -34.70 -9.39 -10.64
C ARG A 75 -34.27 -10.69 -9.98
N ALA A 76 -35.04 -11.76 -10.18
CA ALA A 76 -34.69 -13.07 -9.61
C ALA A 76 -33.36 -13.56 -10.21
N VAL A 77 -32.45 -14.01 -9.34
CA VAL A 77 -31.17 -14.56 -9.77
C VAL A 77 -31.37 -16.02 -10.16
N GLN A 78 -31.07 -16.36 -11.41
CA GLN A 78 -31.22 -17.72 -11.90
C GLN A 78 -30.42 -18.70 -11.03
N ARG A 79 -31.01 -19.88 -10.79
CA ARG A 79 -30.43 -20.97 -9.99
C ARG A 79 -30.24 -20.66 -8.49
N HIS A 80 -30.73 -19.52 -7.99
CA HIS A 80 -30.66 -19.17 -6.56
C HIS A 80 -32.05 -18.82 -6.02
N LEU A 81 -32.62 -19.72 -5.22
CA LEU A 81 -33.94 -19.53 -4.64
C LEU A 81 -33.92 -18.34 -3.65
N ASN A 82 -34.93 -17.47 -3.73
CA ASN A 82 -35.08 -16.29 -2.87
C ASN A 82 -33.88 -15.32 -2.90
N LEU A 83 -33.18 -15.25 -4.03
CA LEU A 83 -32.12 -14.27 -4.28
C LEU A 83 -32.55 -13.30 -5.38
N TYR A 84 -32.42 -12.01 -5.10
CA TYR A 84 -32.81 -10.94 -6.00
C TYR A 84 -31.65 -9.99 -6.22
N SER A 85 -31.54 -9.47 -7.44
CA SER A 85 -30.58 -8.44 -7.82
C SER A 85 -31.27 -7.12 -8.18
N THR A 86 -30.54 -6.03 -8.01
CA THR A 86 -30.95 -4.66 -8.35
C THR A 86 -29.82 -3.93 -9.09
N ASP A 87 -30.09 -2.77 -9.68
CA ASP A 87 -29.06 -1.89 -10.30
C ASP A 87 -28.26 -1.09 -9.25
N ALA A 88 -28.12 -1.60 -8.04
CA ALA A 88 -27.32 -0.96 -7.01
C ALA A 88 -25.83 -1.13 -7.29
N LEU A 89 -25.10 -0.02 -7.20
CA LEU A 89 -23.66 0.05 -7.45
C LEU A 89 -22.89 0.23 -6.13
N GLY A 90 -21.93 -0.66 -5.86
CA GLY A 90 -21.00 -0.52 -4.75
C GLY A 90 -19.84 0.41 -5.11
N ARG A 91 -19.76 1.56 -4.46
CA ARG A 91 -18.63 2.49 -4.60
C ARG A 91 -17.73 2.40 -3.38
N LEU A 92 -16.49 1.97 -3.61
CA LEU A 92 -15.41 2.05 -2.61
C LEU A 92 -14.93 3.50 -2.53
N TYR A 93 -14.79 4.04 -1.31
CA TYR A 93 -14.32 5.41 -1.12
C TYR A 93 -12.94 5.65 -1.76
N THR A 94 -12.72 6.87 -2.23
CA THR A 94 -11.41 7.35 -2.65
C THR A 94 -10.48 7.37 -1.44
N VAL A 95 -9.50 6.49 -1.45
CA VAL A 95 -8.39 6.51 -0.51
C VAL A 95 -7.46 7.64 -0.91
N HIS A 96 -7.07 8.50 0.04
CA HIS A 96 -6.08 9.53 -0.21
C HIS A 96 -4.72 8.87 -0.53
N PRO A 97 -3.97 9.31 -1.55
CA PRO A 97 -2.68 8.73 -1.94
C PRO A 97 -1.63 8.71 -0.81
N ASN A 98 -1.83 9.52 0.24
CA ASN A 98 -1.02 9.46 1.46
C ASN A 98 -1.18 8.17 2.29
N ASN A 99 -2.16 7.30 2.00
CA ASN A 99 -2.28 5.99 2.62
C ASN A 99 -2.07 4.88 1.57
N ALA A 100 -0.81 4.61 1.25
CA ALA A 100 -0.40 3.70 0.18
C ALA A 100 -0.96 2.28 0.39
N GLU A 101 -0.92 1.74 1.62
CA GLU A 101 -1.47 0.41 1.89
C GLU A 101 -3.00 0.35 1.76
N CYS A 102 -3.74 1.43 2.07
CA CYS A 102 -5.18 1.47 1.78
C CYS A 102 -5.48 1.48 0.28
N PHE A 103 -4.60 2.06 -0.55
CA PHE A 103 -4.73 2.02 -2.00
C PHE A 103 -4.61 0.57 -2.51
N TYR A 104 -3.59 -0.17 -2.06
CA TYR A 104 -3.42 -1.57 -2.42
C TYR A 104 -4.55 -2.45 -1.85
N LEU A 105 -5.03 -2.18 -0.64
CA LEU A 105 -6.23 -2.84 -0.09
C LEU A 105 -7.44 -2.65 -1.00
N ARG A 106 -7.68 -1.41 -1.48
CA ARG A 106 -8.78 -1.12 -2.40
C ARG A 106 -8.64 -1.92 -3.70
N LEU A 107 -7.43 -2.00 -4.25
CA LEU A 107 -7.14 -2.75 -5.47
C LEU A 107 -7.49 -4.24 -5.29
N LEU A 108 -7.03 -4.85 -4.20
CA LEU A 108 -7.40 -6.24 -3.89
C LEU A 108 -8.91 -6.42 -3.71
N LEU A 109 -9.63 -5.46 -3.11
CA LEU A 109 -11.08 -5.57 -2.92
C LEU A 109 -11.90 -5.49 -4.21
N ILE A 110 -11.34 -4.96 -5.29
CA ILE A 110 -11.99 -4.94 -6.61
C ILE A 110 -11.55 -6.11 -7.51
N ASP A 111 -10.49 -6.83 -7.15
CA ASP A 111 -9.94 -7.94 -7.96
C ASP A 111 -10.11 -9.33 -7.30
N VAL A 112 -10.13 -9.41 -5.97
CA VAL A 112 -10.19 -10.67 -5.21
C VAL A 112 -11.63 -10.98 -4.77
N ARG A 113 -12.11 -12.16 -5.13
CA ARG A 113 -13.45 -12.65 -4.80
C ARG A 113 -13.48 -13.41 -3.49
N GLY A 114 -14.55 -13.18 -2.72
CA GLY A 114 -14.86 -13.99 -1.55
C GLY A 114 -13.83 -14.09 -0.42
N PRO A 115 -12.95 -13.09 -0.17
CA PRO A 115 -12.00 -13.17 0.95
C PRO A 115 -12.77 -13.27 2.27
N THR A 116 -12.38 -14.17 3.16
CA THR A 116 -13.00 -14.27 4.49
C THR A 116 -12.25 -13.51 5.57
N SER A 117 -11.11 -12.92 5.27
CA SER A 117 -10.31 -12.16 6.24
C SER A 117 -9.27 -11.27 5.53
N PHE A 118 -8.63 -10.36 6.26
CA PHE A 118 -7.50 -9.59 5.73
C PHE A 118 -6.31 -10.48 5.33
N PRO A 119 -5.88 -11.49 6.11
CA PRO A 119 -4.84 -12.43 5.66
C PRO A 119 -5.22 -13.18 4.38
N GLU A 120 -6.46 -13.66 4.26
CA GLU A 120 -6.90 -14.35 3.05
C GLU A 120 -6.95 -13.41 1.83
N LEU A 121 -7.35 -12.16 2.03
CA LEU A 121 -7.34 -11.14 0.97
C LEU A 121 -5.95 -10.90 0.38
N LYS A 122 -4.89 -11.06 1.16
CA LYS A 122 -3.49 -10.94 0.71
C LYS A 122 -2.79 -12.29 0.49
N THR A 123 -3.55 -13.38 0.42
CA THR A 123 -3.02 -14.71 0.12
C THR A 123 -2.95 -14.90 -1.39
N VAL A 124 -1.76 -15.18 -1.91
CA VAL A 124 -1.54 -15.46 -3.34
C VAL A 124 -0.83 -16.80 -3.45
N ASN A 125 -1.37 -17.71 -4.28
CA ASN A 125 -0.84 -19.07 -4.45
C ASN A 125 -0.58 -19.81 -3.12
N GLY A 126 -1.52 -19.69 -2.17
CA GLY A 126 -1.44 -20.33 -0.85
C GLY A 126 -0.51 -19.67 0.17
N HIS A 127 0.17 -18.57 -0.19
CA HIS A 127 1.10 -17.86 0.69
C HIS A 127 0.53 -16.50 1.10
N VAL A 128 0.47 -16.24 2.40
CA VAL A 128 0.04 -14.94 2.95
C VAL A 128 1.16 -13.92 2.76
N CYS A 129 0.92 -12.88 1.97
CA CYS A 129 1.89 -11.81 1.76
C CYS A 129 2.03 -10.94 3.02
N ALA A 130 3.19 -10.29 3.19
CA ALA A 130 3.45 -9.40 4.33
C ALA A 130 2.55 -8.15 4.26
N THR A 131 2.44 -7.54 3.07
CA THR A 131 1.68 -6.31 2.81
C THR A 131 0.63 -6.50 1.72
N PHE A 132 -0.32 -5.57 1.61
CA PHE A 132 -1.29 -5.60 0.51
C PHE A 132 -0.61 -5.29 -0.82
N ARG A 133 0.42 -4.42 -0.82
CA ARG A 133 1.25 -4.16 -2.01
C ARG A 133 1.86 -5.42 -2.59
N GLU A 134 2.46 -6.25 -1.73
CA GLU A 134 3.11 -7.49 -2.18
C GLU A 134 2.09 -8.44 -2.83
N ALA A 135 0.88 -8.53 -2.29
CA ALA A 135 -0.19 -9.30 -2.92
C ALA A 135 -0.58 -8.72 -4.29
N CYS A 136 -0.73 -7.39 -4.41
CA CYS A 136 -1.00 -6.74 -5.69
C CYS A 136 0.10 -6.98 -6.73
N GLN A 137 1.38 -6.95 -6.31
CA GLN A 137 2.52 -7.27 -7.19
C GLN A 137 2.41 -8.71 -7.72
N LYS A 138 2.22 -9.70 -6.83
CA LYS A 138 2.13 -11.11 -7.23
C LYS A 138 0.91 -11.42 -8.10
N LEU A 139 -0.16 -10.63 -7.96
CA LEU A 139 -1.36 -10.71 -8.82
C LEU A 139 -1.23 -9.88 -10.11
N ASN A 140 -0.09 -9.22 -10.36
CA ASN A 140 0.14 -8.33 -11.50
C ASN A 140 -0.90 -7.20 -11.64
N LEU A 141 -1.36 -6.66 -10.50
CA LEU A 141 -2.30 -5.55 -10.46
C LEU A 141 -1.62 -4.18 -10.52
N LEU A 142 -0.29 -4.13 -10.43
CA LEU A 142 0.51 -2.90 -10.50
C LEU A 142 1.07 -2.71 -11.90
N GLU A 143 1.18 -1.46 -12.34
CA GLU A 143 1.85 -1.11 -13.60
C GLU A 143 3.33 -1.55 -13.56
N ASN A 144 3.87 -1.93 -14.71
CA ASN A 144 5.27 -2.31 -14.79
C ASN A 144 6.18 -1.08 -14.58
N ASP A 145 7.36 -1.29 -13.99
CA ASP A 145 8.32 -0.22 -13.75
C ASP A 145 9.16 0.13 -14.98
N ALA A 146 8.77 -0.29 -16.19
CA ALA A 146 9.60 -0.14 -17.39
C ALA A 146 9.86 1.35 -17.71
N HIS A 147 8.87 2.21 -17.51
CA HIS A 147 9.04 3.65 -17.69
C HIS A 147 10.03 4.24 -16.67
N TRP A 148 10.00 3.77 -15.42
CA TRP A 148 10.93 4.22 -14.38
C TRP A 148 12.35 3.72 -14.63
N ASP A 149 12.50 2.50 -15.15
CA ASP A 149 13.78 1.92 -15.58
C ASP A 149 14.40 2.76 -16.70
N ILE A 150 13.62 3.10 -17.75
CA ILE A 150 14.08 3.98 -18.83
C ILE A 150 14.47 5.36 -18.29
N SER A 151 13.63 5.97 -17.44
CA SER A 151 13.91 7.29 -16.87
C SER A 151 15.17 7.31 -16.01
N LEU A 152 15.35 6.32 -15.14
CA LEU A 152 16.53 6.23 -14.26
C LEU A 152 17.79 5.85 -15.05
N THR A 153 17.68 5.04 -16.10
CA THR A 153 18.78 4.78 -17.04
C THR A 153 19.24 6.07 -17.70
N ASN A 154 18.31 6.86 -18.24
CA ASN A 154 18.65 8.13 -18.88
C ASN A 154 19.28 9.12 -17.89
N ALA A 155 18.73 9.22 -16.67
CA ALA A 155 19.29 10.07 -15.62
C ALA A 155 20.70 9.62 -15.23
N SER A 156 20.95 8.32 -15.12
CA SER A 156 22.28 7.76 -14.81
C SER A 156 23.35 8.14 -15.84
N ASN A 157 22.95 8.37 -17.09
CA ASN A 157 23.85 8.77 -18.17
C ASN A 157 24.04 10.29 -18.30
N THR A 158 23.16 11.11 -17.72
CA THR A 158 23.08 12.55 -18.06
C THR A 158 23.03 13.48 -16.86
N ALA A 159 22.72 12.98 -15.67
CA ALA A 159 22.45 13.78 -14.48
C ALA A 159 23.48 13.52 -13.38
N GLN A 160 23.59 14.49 -12.46
CA GLN A 160 24.42 14.32 -11.28
C GLN A 160 23.73 13.40 -10.25
N PRO A 161 24.49 12.68 -9.39
CA PRO A 161 23.93 11.76 -8.39
C PRO A 161 22.81 12.37 -7.52
N GLN A 162 22.94 13.63 -7.12
CA GLN A 162 21.91 14.34 -6.35
C GLN A 162 20.59 14.49 -7.12
N GLN A 163 20.64 14.73 -8.43
CA GLN A 163 19.47 14.83 -9.29
C GLN A 163 18.81 13.47 -9.47
N ILE A 164 19.61 12.40 -9.59
CA ILE A 164 19.11 11.02 -9.66
C ILE A 164 18.39 10.64 -8.35
N ARG A 165 18.97 10.97 -7.18
CA ARG A 165 18.32 10.78 -5.87
C ARG A 165 17.00 11.54 -5.76
N THR A 166 16.96 12.78 -6.26
CA THR A 166 15.72 13.60 -6.29
C THR A 166 14.66 12.97 -7.18
N LEU A 167 15.02 12.56 -8.41
CA LEU A 167 14.12 11.89 -9.34
C LEU A 167 13.55 10.61 -8.72
N PHE A 168 14.40 9.78 -8.11
CA PHE A 168 13.97 8.58 -7.43
C PHE A 168 12.99 8.87 -6.29
N SER A 169 13.26 9.91 -5.49
CA SER A 169 12.37 10.34 -4.40
C SER A 169 11.00 10.78 -4.91
N ILE A 170 10.95 11.47 -6.06
CA ILE A 170 9.70 11.85 -6.74
C ILE A 170 8.95 10.61 -7.22
N ILE A 171 9.63 9.66 -7.87
CA ILE A 171 9.04 8.39 -8.32
C ILE A 171 8.42 7.65 -7.13
N LEU A 172 9.15 7.53 -6.01
CA LEU A 172 8.65 6.86 -4.80
C LEU A 172 7.39 7.52 -4.23
N THR A 173 7.37 8.85 -4.16
CA THR A 173 6.33 9.61 -3.45
C THR A 173 5.09 9.90 -4.30
N THR A 174 5.24 9.98 -5.63
CA THR A 174 4.17 10.42 -6.54
C THR A 174 3.69 9.33 -7.48
N CYS A 175 4.58 8.41 -7.87
CA CYS A 175 4.28 7.40 -8.88
C CYS A 175 4.02 6.01 -8.28
N PHE A 176 4.46 5.77 -7.04
CA PHE A 176 4.26 4.50 -6.32
C PHE A 176 4.67 3.29 -7.17
N PRO A 177 5.95 3.20 -7.61
CA PRO A 177 6.44 2.16 -8.52
C PRO A 177 6.08 0.77 -7.99
N ALA A 178 5.91 -0.23 -8.86
CA ALA A 178 5.60 -1.58 -8.42
C ALA A 178 6.68 -2.08 -7.45
N ASN A 179 7.95 -2.13 -7.86
CA ASN A 179 9.07 -2.65 -7.09
C ASN A 179 10.22 -1.62 -6.89
N PRO A 180 10.11 -0.74 -5.88
CA PRO A 180 11.08 0.32 -5.63
C PRO A 180 12.45 -0.23 -5.19
N LYS A 181 12.48 -1.42 -4.56
CA LYS A 181 13.72 -2.05 -4.10
C LYS A 181 14.55 -2.55 -5.27
N ASP A 182 13.91 -3.07 -6.32
CA ASP A 182 14.61 -3.50 -7.53
C ASP A 182 15.18 -2.29 -8.28
N LEU A 183 14.41 -1.20 -8.40
CA LEU A 183 14.92 0.06 -8.97
C LEU A 183 16.12 0.58 -8.18
N TRP A 184 16.03 0.63 -6.85
CA TRP A 184 17.17 0.97 -6.01
C TRP A 184 18.37 0.05 -6.25
N GLY A 185 18.16 -1.26 -6.27
CA GLY A 185 19.22 -2.24 -6.50
C GLY A 185 19.97 -2.03 -7.81
N LYS A 186 19.27 -1.63 -8.86
CA LYS A 186 19.84 -1.33 -10.18
C LYS A 186 20.61 -0.01 -10.24
N TYR A 187 20.11 1.04 -9.60
CA TYR A 187 20.61 2.41 -9.80
C TYR A 187 21.36 3.02 -8.61
N LYS A 188 21.43 2.32 -7.47
CA LYS A 188 22.08 2.81 -6.24
C LYS A 188 23.51 3.29 -6.47
N ASP A 189 24.31 2.66 -7.32
CA ASP A 189 25.71 3.03 -7.51
C ASP A 189 25.83 4.44 -8.13
N TYR A 190 25.06 4.71 -9.18
CA TYR A 190 24.94 6.04 -9.81
C TYR A 190 24.43 7.10 -8.84
N MET A 191 23.51 6.74 -7.94
CA MET A 191 23.01 7.62 -6.89
C MET A 191 24.03 7.89 -5.78
N ASN A 192 25.16 7.19 -5.74
CA ASN A 192 26.13 7.26 -4.64
C ASN A 192 27.53 7.70 -5.10
N GLU A 193 27.76 7.96 -6.39
CA GLU A 193 29.09 8.31 -6.91
C GLU A 193 29.69 9.53 -6.22
N ASP A 194 28.90 10.58 -5.98
CA ASP A 194 29.36 11.80 -5.29
C ASP A 194 29.74 11.53 -3.83
N ILE A 195 28.99 10.67 -3.14
CA ILE A 195 29.29 10.23 -1.77
C ILE A 195 30.58 9.42 -1.75
N LEU A 196 30.74 8.48 -2.69
CA LEU A 196 31.96 7.68 -2.83
C LEU A 196 33.18 8.57 -3.10
N HIS A 197 33.07 9.50 -4.05
CA HIS A 197 34.15 10.44 -4.36
C HIS A 197 34.53 11.31 -3.16
N ARG A 198 33.53 11.79 -2.40
CA ARG A 198 33.78 12.53 -1.16
C ARG A 198 34.52 11.67 -0.13
N MET A 199 34.13 10.41 0.04
CA MET A 199 34.80 9.48 0.98
C MET A 199 36.24 9.16 0.55
N CYS A 200 36.51 8.95 -0.73
CA CYS A 200 37.87 8.77 -1.25
C CYS A 200 38.77 9.98 -0.94
N ARG A 201 38.22 11.19 -1.06
CA ARG A 201 38.94 12.44 -0.78
C ARG A 201 39.23 12.63 0.71
N ILE A 202 38.24 12.40 1.58
CA ILE A 202 38.39 12.56 3.03
C ILE A 202 39.43 11.58 3.59
N ASN A 203 39.40 10.33 3.13
CA ASN A 203 40.30 9.28 3.62
C ASN A 203 41.64 9.20 2.86
N ALA A 204 41.87 10.10 1.89
CA ALA A 204 43.02 10.07 1.00
C ALA A 204 43.30 8.68 0.37
N ASN A 205 42.24 7.91 0.11
CA ASN A 205 42.32 6.54 -0.38
C ASN A 205 41.45 6.37 -1.64
N PRO A 206 42.05 6.24 -2.84
CA PRO A 206 41.31 6.09 -4.09
C PRO A 206 40.67 4.71 -4.27
N ASN A 207 41.02 3.72 -3.43
CA ASN A 207 40.55 2.33 -3.55
C ASN A 207 39.30 2.04 -2.69
N ILE A 208 38.66 3.06 -2.12
CA ILE A 208 37.38 2.87 -1.42
C ILE A 208 36.35 2.39 -2.43
N GLN A 209 35.63 1.33 -2.07
CA GLN A 209 34.53 0.78 -2.85
C GLN A 209 33.19 1.14 -2.21
N PHE A 210 32.11 0.87 -2.92
CA PHE A 210 30.78 1.00 -2.34
C PHE A 210 30.63 0.10 -1.11
N THR A 211 30.20 0.70 0.00
CA THR A 211 29.95 0.02 1.26
C THR A 211 28.52 0.24 1.71
N SER A 212 28.07 -0.57 2.67
CA SER A 212 26.76 -0.39 3.31
C SER A 212 26.56 1.02 3.88
N ASN A 213 27.62 1.66 4.37
CA ASN A 213 27.56 2.99 4.96
C ASN A 213 27.29 4.06 3.89
N ILE A 214 27.97 3.97 2.74
CA ILE A 214 27.73 4.85 1.59
C ILE A 214 26.27 4.76 1.13
N TYR A 215 25.78 3.54 0.91
CA TYR A 215 24.37 3.34 0.54
C TYR A 215 23.39 3.81 1.61
N SER A 216 23.73 3.66 2.89
CA SER A 216 22.89 4.14 3.99
C SER A 216 22.79 5.66 3.99
N GLU A 217 23.88 6.36 3.68
CA GLU A 217 23.87 7.82 3.58
C GLU A 217 22.97 8.30 2.43
N ALA A 218 23.06 7.69 1.24
CA ALA A 218 22.13 8.03 0.17
C ALA A 218 20.66 7.74 0.52
N LEU A 219 20.38 6.65 1.24
CA LEU A 219 19.03 6.37 1.72
C LEU A 219 18.52 7.44 2.70
N ILE A 220 19.38 8.00 3.56
CA ILE A 220 19.01 9.14 4.43
C ILE A 220 18.64 10.36 3.57
N LEU A 221 19.47 10.71 2.59
CA LEU A 221 19.22 11.86 1.71
C LEU A 221 17.92 11.70 0.91
N ILE A 222 17.64 10.50 0.42
CA ILE A 222 16.38 10.19 -0.28
C ILE A 222 15.21 10.27 0.71
N GLU A 223 15.34 9.74 1.92
CA GLU A 223 14.29 9.80 2.94
C GLU A 223 13.93 11.25 3.30
N ASP A 224 14.91 12.14 3.45
CA ASP A 224 14.67 13.55 3.76
C ASP A 224 13.87 14.26 2.65
N VAL A 225 14.15 13.94 1.38
CA VAL A 225 13.36 14.43 0.24
C VAL A 225 11.95 13.85 0.26
N CYS A 226 11.81 12.55 0.54
CA CYS A 226 10.49 11.91 0.64
C CYS A 226 9.63 12.50 1.77
N LEU A 227 10.23 12.80 2.92
CA LEU A 227 9.59 13.46 4.04
C LEU A 227 9.15 14.88 3.66
N THR A 228 9.98 15.60 2.90
CA THR A 228 9.65 16.95 2.42
C THR A 228 8.46 16.94 1.45
N ILE A 229 8.40 15.97 0.53
CA ILE A 229 7.35 15.91 -0.51
C ILE A 229 6.03 15.36 0.03
N ALA A 230 6.08 14.26 0.79
CA ALA A 230 4.90 13.48 1.14
C ALA A 230 4.74 13.20 2.64
N ASN A 231 5.70 13.62 3.48
CA ASN A 231 5.78 13.30 4.90
C ASN A 231 5.67 11.79 5.17
N LYS A 232 6.40 11.00 4.38
CA LYS A 232 6.47 9.54 4.48
C LYS A 232 7.92 9.08 4.56
N SER A 233 8.17 8.15 5.47
CA SER A 233 9.44 7.42 5.56
C SER A 233 9.65 6.48 4.36
N LEU A 234 10.89 6.05 4.15
CA LEU A 234 11.19 5.05 3.12
C LEU A 234 10.46 3.73 3.37
N THR A 235 10.31 3.33 4.63
CA THR A 235 9.57 2.12 4.99
C THR A 235 8.10 2.17 4.56
N GLU A 236 7.44 3.31 4.70
CA GLU A 236 6.05 3.50 4.26
C GLU A 236 5.91 3.54 2.74
N LEU A 237 7.00 3.84 2.03
CA LEU A 237 7.09 3.81 0.57
C LEU A 237 7.54 2.44 0.04
N GLY A 238 7.63 1.42 0.91
CA GLY A 238 8.05 0.05 0.57
C GLY A 238 9.53 -0.10 0.26
N MET A 239 10.33 0.87 0.70
CA MET A 239 11.79 0.84 0.64
C MET A 239 12.39 0.32 1.95
N ILE A 240 13.70 0.09 1.93
CA ILE A 240 14.49 -0.24 3.12
C ILE A 240 14.73 1.01 3.96
N ALA A 241 14.70 0.86 5.29
CA ALA A 241 15.00 1.94 6.22
C ALA A 241 16.50 2.30 6.14
N PRO A 242 16.86 3.60 6.23
CA PRO A 242 18.25 4.00 6.34
C PRO A 242 18.83 3.63 7.71
N ASN A 243 20.10 3.22 7.74
CA ASN A 243 20.82 2.99 9.00
C ASN A 243 21.43 4.29 9.54
N ARG A 244 20.68 4.97 10.42
CA ARG A 244 21.09 6.27 11.01
C ARG A 244 22.19 6.17 12.07
N TYR A 245 22.45 4.99 12.64
CA TYR A 245 23.45 4.79 13.71
C TYR A 245 24.91 4.77 13.21
N SER A 246 25.12 4.68 11.90
CA SER A 246 26.45 4.54 11.29
C SER A 246 27.26 5.84 11.27
N ASN A 247 26.59 6.99 11.35
CA ASN A 247 27.24 8.31 11.23
C ASN A 247 27.79 8.84 12.56
N ASP A 248 27.26 8.37 13.71
CA ASP A 248 27.69 8.81 15.04
C ASP A 248 29.10 8.33 15.43
N ILE A 249 29.69 7.39 14.69
CA ILE A 249 31.03 6.86 14.96
C ILE A 249 32.10 7.76 14.33
N PHE A 250 31.80 8.46 13.23
CA PHE A 250 32.77 9.35 12.57
C PHE A 250 32.75 10.78 13.11
N ASP A 251 31.68 11.20 13.79
CA ASP A 251 31.58 12.52 14.44
C ASP A 251 32.19 12.56 15.86
N ARG A 252 32.73 11.44 16.38
CA ARG A 252 33.39 11.41 17.70
C ARG A 252 34.91 11.47 17.68
N ASP A 253 35.52 11.42 16.49
CA ASP A 253 36.98 11.48 16.32
C ASP A 253 37.44 12.77 15.59
N MET A 254 36.84 13.92 15.91
CA MET A 254 37.38 15.25 15.62
C MET A 254 37.42 16.14 16.86
#